data_AF-A0A0Q3SEJ2-F1
#
_entry.id   AF-A0A0Q3SEJ2-F1
#
_cell.length_a   1.000
_cell.length_b   1.000
_cell.length_c   1.000
_cell.angle_alpha   90.00
_cell.angle_beta   90.00
_cell.angle_gamma   90.00
#
_symmetry.space_group_name_H-M   'P 1'
#
loop_
_entity.id
_entity.type
_entity.pdbx_description
1 polymer ?
#
loop_
_entity_poly.entity_id
_entity_poly.type
_entity_poly.pdbx_seq_one_letter_code
_entity_poly.pdbx_strand_id
1 'polypeptide(L)'
;MTTQLRVKIKDSVFPIRIKGARYHNGDELIVDKKDFSDKMMEIVEEVKQDPEFEALKEKAKELKIKSYTKMKKEELQAAVEEKLAEESE
;
A
#
# COMPACT_ATOMS: atom_id res chain seq x y z
N MET A 1 -7.46 2.22 8.17
CA MET A 1 -7.76 2.33 6.72
C MET A 1 -6.94 3.46 6.13
N THR A 2 -5.73 3.17 5.66
CA THR A 2 -4.93 4.11 4.88
C THR A 2 -5.33 3.94 3.42
N THR A 3 -6.21 4.80 2.93
CA THR A 3 -6.61 4.80 1.52
C THR A 3 -5.45 5.33 0.69
N GLN A 4 -4.96 4.53 -0.24
CA GLN A 4 -3.97 4.93 -1.23
C GLN A 4 -4.67 5.20 -2.56
N LEU A 5 -4.10 6.11 -3.33
CA LEU A 5 -4.62 6.54 -4.60
C LEU A 5 -3.49 6.39 -5.61
N ARG A 6 -3.76 5.69 -6.71
CA ARG A 6 -2.91 5.76 -7.88
C ARG A 6 -3.30 7.01 -8.63
N VAL A 7 -2.35 7.91 -8.74
CA VAL A 7 -2.55 9.23 -9.27
C VAL A 7 -1.58 9.50 -10.39
N LYS A 8 -2.03 10.24 -11.38
CA LYS A 8 -1.23 10.74 -12.48
C LYS A 8 -1.00 12.22 -12.28
N ILE A 9 0.25 12.66 -12.40
CA ILE A 9 0.56 14.08 -12.30
C ILE A 9 0.04 14.77 -13.56
N LYS A 10 -0.69 15.87 -13.35
CA LYS A 10 -1.18 16.75 -14.40
C LYS A 10 -0.84 18.21 -14.11
N ASP A 11 -0.90 19.02 -15.15
CA ASP A 11 -0.81 20.48 -15.08
C ASP A 11 0.40 21.05 -14.32
N SER A 12 1.48 20.28 -14.24
CA SER A 12 2.71 20.70 -13.56
C SER A 12 3.78 21.12 -14.55
N VAL A 13 4.21 22.38 -14.47
CA VAL A 13 5.32 22.94 -15.26
C VAL A 13 6.68 22.53 -14.66
N PHE A 14 6.71 22.22 -13.36
CA PHE A 14 7.90 21.79 -12.63
C PHE A 14 7.70 20.40 -12.04
N PRO A 15 8.75 19.58 -11.86
CA PRO A 15 8.60 18.28 -11.24
C PRO A 15 8.17 18.40 -9.77
N ILE A 16 7.15 17.65 -9.39
CA ILE A 16 6.61 17.61 -8.02
C ILE A 16 7.50 16.71 -7.18
N ARG A 17 7.75 17.10 -5.93
CA ARG A 17 8.49 16.26 -4.97
C ARG A 17 7.54 15.57 -4.01
N ILE A 18 7.57 14.24 -4.00
CA ILE A 18 6.76 13.41 -3.12
C ILE A 18 7.69 12.38 -2.48
N LYS A 19 7.72 12.36 -1.14
CA LYS A 19 8.60 11.48 -0.36
C LYS A 19 10.09 11.53 -0.79
N GLY A 20 10.54 12.68 -1.29
CA GLY A 20 11.93 12.92 -1.74
C GLY A 20 12.20 12.58 -3.21
N ALA A 21 11.31 11.85 -3.89
CA ALA A 21 11.39 11.59 -5.32
C ALA A 21 10.78 12.74 -6.14
N ARG A 22 11.27 12.94 -7.37
CA ARG A 22 10.77 13.95 -8.31
C ARG A 22 9.95 13.29 -9.40
N TYR A 23 8.80 13.86 -9.72
CA TYR A 23 7.87 13.32 -10.70
C TYR A 23 7.42 14.42 -11.68
N HIS A 24 7.37 14.08 -12.96
CA HIS A 24 7.02 14.98 -14.05
C HIS A 24 5.54 14.83 -14.44
N ASN A 25 5.07 15.78 -15.24
CA ASN A 25 3.72 15.73 -15.80
C ASN A 25 3.55 14.47 -16.66
N GLY A 26 2.50 13.70 -16.40
CA GLY A 26 2.25 12.39 -16.99
C GLY A 26 2.72 11.19 -16.17
N ASP A 27 3.57 11.38 -15.15
CA ASP A 27 4.03 10.28 -14.30
C ASP A 27 2.91 9.76 -13.40
N GLU A 28 2.85 8.44 -13.23
CA GLU A 28 1.93 7.78 -12.32
C GLU A 28 2.66 7.36 -11.04
N LEU A 29 2.01 7.59 -9.90
CA LEU A 29 2.51 7.16 -8.61
C LEU A 29 1.37 6.82 -7.65
N ILE A 30 1.71 6.08 -6.59
CA ILE A 30 0.77 5.76 -5.52
C ILE A 30 1.04 6.72 -4.35
N VAL A 31 0.04 7.54 -4.02
CA VAL A 31 0.09 8.47 -2.90
C VAL A 31 -0.93 8.07 -1.85
N ASP A 32 -0.63 8.35 -0.59
CA ASP A 32 -1.65 8.27 0.45
C ASP A 32 -2.67 9.40 0.23
N LYS A 33 -3.95 9.18 0.58
CA LYS A 33 -4.99 10.21 0.40
C LYS A 33 -4.68 11.56 1.06
N LYS A 34 -3.78 11.57 2.06
CA LYS A 34 -3.28 12.78 2.73
C LYS A 34 -2.31 13.61 1.87
N ASP A 35 -1.57 12.95 0.98
CA ASP A 35 -0.59 13.57 0.08
C ASP A 35 -1.19 13.91 -1.30
N PHE A 36 -2.45 13.55 -1.52
CA PHE A 36 -3.17 13.82 -2.77
C PHE A 36 -3.54 15.31 -2.91
N SER A 37 -3.29 15.87 -4.10
CA SER A 37 -3.68 17.24 -4.45
C SER A 37 -4.42 17.26 -5.79
N ASP A 38 -5.71 17.60 -5.78
CA ASP A 38 -6.55 17.57 -7.00
C ASP A 38 -6.08 18.54 -8.10
N LYS A 39 -5.39 19.62 -7.71
CA LYS A 39 -4.86 20.64 -8.63
C LYS A 39 -3.72 20.13 -9.51
N MET A 40 -2.92 19.19 -9.00
CA MET A 40 -1.70 18.72 -9.67
C MET A 40 -1.72 17.22 -9.95
N MET A 41 -2.72 16.51 -9.44
CA MET A 41 -2.83 15.07 -9.53
C MET A 41 -4.25 14.69 -9.91
N GLU A 42 -4.36 13.71 -10.80
CA GLU A 42 -5.61 13.10 -11.21
C GLU A 42 -5.67 11.68 -10.67
N ILE A 43 -6.79 11.31 -10.03
CA ILE A 43 -6.98 9.94 -9.56
C ILE A 43 -7.22 9.07 -10.80
N VAL A 44 -6.25 8.19 -11.08
CA VAL A 44 -6.38 7.17 -12.13
C VAL A 44 -7.15 5.99 -11.58
N GLU A 45 -6.82 5.56 -10.35
CA GLU A 45 -7.45 4.42 -9.70
C GLU A 45 -7.38 4.56 -8.18
N GLU A 46 -8.49 4.25 -7.50
CA GLU A 46 -8.48 4.10 -6.05
C GLU A 46 -7.84 2.76 -5.68
N VAL A 47 -6.53 2.78 -5.40
CA VAL A 47 -5.81 1.61 -4.90
C VAL A 47 -6.19 1.40 -3.45
N LYS A 48 -7.27 0.65 -3.22
CA LYS A 48 -7.45 -0.05 -1.95
C LYS A 48 -6.18 -0.88 -1.77
N GLN A 49 -5.44 -0.67 -0.67
CA GLN A 49 -4.36 -1.58 -0.27
C GLN A 49 -4.82 -3.01 -0.56
N ASP A 50 -3.99 -3.79 -1.25
CA ASP A 50 -4.27 -5.18 -1.61
C ASP A 50 -5.14 -5.82 -0.53
N PRO A 51 -6.43 -6.10 -0.80
CA PRO A 51 -7.33 -6.63 0.23
C PRO A 51 -6.75 -7.94 0.80
N GLU A 52 -5.99 -8.66 -0.01
CA GLU A 52 -5.21 -9.82 0.41
C GLU A 52 -4.14 -9.48 1.46
N PHE A 53 -3.43 -8.37 1.35
CA PHE A 53 -2.38 -8.02 2.32
C PHE A 53 -2.96 -7.54 3.66
N GLU A 54 -4.08 -6.81 3.66
CA GLU A 54 -4.80 -6.52 4.91
C GLU A 54 -5.40 -7.80 5.51
N ALA A 55 -6.00 -8.68 4.69
CA ALA A 55 -6.52 -9.96 5.17
C ALA A 55 -5.43 -10.85 5.77
N LEU A 56 -4.24 -10.88 5.18
CA LEU A 56 -3.08 -11.58 5.74
C LEU A 56 -2.61 -10.95 7.06
N LYS A 57 -2.67 -9.63 7.21
CA LYS A 57 -2.35 -8.96 8.48
C LYS A 57 -3.38 -9.24 9.57
N GLU A 58 -4.65 -9.33 9.24
CA GLU A 58 -5.69 -9.72 10.19
C GLU A 58 -5.49 -11.16 10.65
N LYS A 59 -5.30 -12.10 9.71
CA LYS A 59 -4.97 -13.50 10.04
C LYS A 59 -3.71 -13.60 10.88
N ALA A 60 -2.65 -12.88 10.50
CA ALA A 60 -1.40 -12.87 11.26
C ALA A 60 -1.57 -12.31 12.68
N LYS A 61 -2.49 -11.35 12.87
CA LYS A 61 -2.84 -10.79 14.17
C LYS A 61 -3.63 -11.78 15.02
N GLU A 62 -4.57 -12.52 14.42
CA GLU A 62 -5.30 -13.61 15.10
C GLU A 62 -4.34 -14.71 15.54
N LEU A 63 -3.44 -15.12 14.64
CA LEU A 63 -2.37 -16.11 14.87
C LEU A 63 -1.21 -15.60 15.75
N LYS A 64 -1.30 -14.35 16.25
CA LYS A 64 -0.29 -13.68 17.09
C LYS A 64 1.14 -13.71 16.52
N ILE A 65 1.26 -13.64 15.21
CA ILE A 65 2.55 -13.59 14.50
C ILE A 65 3.26 -12.28 14.86
N LYS A 66 4.48 -12.38 15.38
CA LYS A 66 5.28 -11.20 15.73
C LYS A 66 5.80 -10.53 14.46
N SER A 67 5.89 -9.20 14.47
CA SER A 67 6.44 -8.40 13.36
C SER A 67 5.64 -8.44 12.05
N TYR A 68 4.38 -8.91 12.08
CA TYR A 68 3.47 -8.99 10.93
C TYR A 68 3.26 -7.65 10.18
N THR A 69 3.47 -6.52 10.84
CA THR A 69 3.37 -5.19 10.22
C THR A 69 4.61 -4.76 9.44
N LYS A 70 5.74 -5.45 9.64
CA LYS A 70 7.05 -5.15 9.01
C LYS A 70 7.44 -6.15 7.92
N MET A 71 6.75 -7.29 7.82
CA MET A 71 6.99 -8.33 6.82
C MET A 71 6.40 -7.95 5.46
N LYS A 72 7.05 -8.44 4.38
CA LYS A 72 6.50 -8.34 3.02
C LYS A 72 5.30 -9.28 2.85
N LYS A 73 4.46 -9.05 1.83
CA LYS A 73 3.26 -9.88 1.54
C LYS A 73 3.55 -11.38 1.52
N GLU A 74 4.62 -11.77 0.83
CA GLU A 74 5.05 -13.18 0.70
C GLU A 74 5.46 -13.81 2.04
N GLU A 75 6.29 -13.10 2.83
CA GLU A 75 6.74 -13.57 4.14
C GLU A 75 5.57 -13.69 5.13
N LEU A 76 4.65 -12.73 5.07
CA LEU A 76 3.46 -12.72 5.89
C LEU A 76 2.54 -13.89 5.56
N GLN A 77 2.40 -14.20 4.27
CA GLN A 77 1.59 -15.30 3.79
C GLN A 77 2.14 -16.65 4.25
N ALA A 78 3.45 -16.86 4.10
CA ALA A 78 4.12 -18.06 4.57
C ALA A 78 3.99 -18.22 6.10
N ALA A 79 4.20 -17.15 6.87
CA ALA A 79 4.08 -17.20 8.33
C ALA A 79 2.63 -17.49 8.79
N VAL A 80 1.64 -16.95 8.08
CA VAL A 80 0.22 -17.23 8.33
C VAL A 80 -0.10 -18.69 8.03
N GLU A 81 0.34 -19.24 6.90
CA GLU A 81 0.13 -20.66 6.58
C GLU A 81 0.82 -21.59 7.58
N GLU A 82 2.06 -21.29 7.99
CA GLU A 82 2.81 -22.09 8.96
C GLU A 82 2.10 -22.14 10.31
N LYS A 83 1.66 -20.97 10.82
CA LYS A 83 0.92 -20.89 12.08
C LYS A 83 -0.46 -21.53 12.02
N LEU A 84 -1.14 -21.43 10.87
CA LEU A 84 -2.44 -22.06 10.66
C LEU A 84 -2.31 -23.58 10.63
N ALA A 85 -1.22 -24.10 10.03
CA ALA A 85 -0.90 -25.52 10.03
C ALA A 85 -0.58 -26.03 11.45
N GLU A 86 0.22 -25.29 12.23
CA GLU A 86 0.53 -25.63 13.62
C GLU A 86 -0.69 -25.65 14.56
N GLU A 87 -1.71 -24.80 14.33
CA GLU A 87 -2.95 -24.83 15.13
C GLU A 87 -3.93 -25.95 14.73
N SER A 88 -3.69 -26.62 13.61
CA SER A 88 -4.56 -27.68 13.07
C SER A 88 -4.11 -29.11 13.45
N GLU A 89 -3.00 -29.24 14.18
CA GLU A 89 -2.37 -30.51 14.59
C GLU A 89 -2.45 -30.72 16.11
#